data_AF-A0A0D2B578-F1
#
_entry.id   AF-A0A0D2B578-F1
#
_cell.length_a   1.000
_cell.length_b   1.000
_cell.length_c   1.000
_cell.angle_alpha   90.00
_cell.angle_beta   90.00
_cell.angle_gamma   90.00
#
_symmetry.space_group_name_H-M   'P 1'
#
loop_
_entity.id
_entity.type
_entity.pdbx_description
1 polymer ?
#
loop_
_entity_poly.entity_id
_entity_poly.type
_entity_poly.pdbx_seq_one_letter_code
_entity_poly.pdbx_strand_id
1 'polypeptide(L)'
;MSATDPETEERLKSALWYHIGQLTDSTLLDSGSENNATPQFIGALTELVWAQIANTAKDLESFAKHAGRTQINTDDVMLLSRRNEGLETLLQDYVKELRRENRESATKGPLKGKGVRK
;
A
#
# COMPACT_ATOMS: atom_id res chain seq x y z
N MET A 1 -5.42 -20.98 -9.93
CA MET A 1 -4.86 -20.16 -8.84
C MET A 1 -4.12 -21.13 -7.93
N SER A 2 -2.78 -21.05 -7.85
CA SER A 2 -2.05 -21.84 -6.86
C SER A 2 -2.54 -21.39 -5.50
N ALA A 3 -3.10 -22.31 -4.70
CA ALA A 3 -3.33 -22.01 -3.29
C ALA A 3 -1.99 -21.56 -2.70
N THR A 4 -1.98 -20.40 -2.05
CA THR A 4 -0.79 -19.95 -1.33
C THR A 4 -0.44 -21.04 -0.33
N ASP A 5 0.84 -21.38 -0.25
CA ASP A 5 1.35 -22.35 0.70
C ASP A 5 0.87 -21.98 2.14
N PRO A 6 0.25 -22.91 2.89
CA PRO A 6 -0.33 -22.61 4.21
C PRO A 6 0.66 -21.97 5.19
N GLU A 7 1.92 -22.39 5.17
CA GLU A 7 2.97 -21.80 6.01
C GLU A 7 3.24 -20.34 5.62
N THR A 8 3.30 -20.08 4.33
CA THR A 8 3.43 -18.71 3.80
C THR A 8 2.23 -17.84 4.18
N GLU A 9 1.01 -18.36 4.11
CA GLU A 9 -0.21 -17.65 4.53
C GLU A 9 -0.16 -17.32 6.02
N GLU A 10 0.15 -18.28 6.89
CA GLU A 10 0.26 -18.07 8.33
C GLU A 10 1.31 -17.01 8.67
N ARG A 11 2.47 -17.06 8.01
CA ARG A 11 3.54 -16.07 8.19
C ARG A 11 3.09 -14.67 7.78
N LEU A 12 2.41 -14.52 6.64
CA LEU A 12 1.91 -13.24 6.16
C LEU A 12 0.81 -12.68 7.07
N LYS A 13 -0.13 -13.52 7.51
CA LYS A 13 -1.18 -13.13 8.47
C LYS A 13 -0.59 -12.70 9.81
N SER A 14 0.42 -13.39 10.30
CA SER A 14 1.11 -13.03 11.55
C SER A 14 1.80 -11.67 11.46
N ALA A 15 2.47 -11.40 10.33
CA ALA A 15 3.07 -10.09 10.07
C ALA A 15 2.00 -8.99 9.97
N LEU A 16 0.87 -9.30 9.32
CA LEU A 16 -0.26 -8.37 9.22
C LEU A 16 -0.86 -8.05 10.61
N TRP A 17 -1.07 -9.07 11.44
CA TRP A 17 -1.56 -8.91 12.81
C TRP A 17 -0.66 -7.97 13.63
N TYR A 18 0.66 -8.19 13.57
CA TYR A 18 1.62 -7.32 14.25
C TYR A 18 1.50 -5.86 13.82
N HIS A 19 1.50 -5.60 12.50
CA HIS A 19 1.40 -4.23 11.99
C HIS A 19 0.06 -3.57 12.26
N ILE A 20 -1.05 -4.33 12.22
CA ILE A 20 -2.38 -3.81 12.56
C ILE A 20 -2.44 -3.45 14.05
N GLY A 21 -1.83 -4.23 14.93
CA GLY A 21 -1.68 -3.87 16.34
C GLY A 21 -0.99 -2.51 16.49
N GLN A 22 0.19 -2.35 15.89
CA GLN A 22 0.94 -1.09 15.93
C GLN A 22 0.15 0.11 15.37
N LEU A 23 -0.53 -0.07 14.24
CA LEU A 23 -1.34 0.99 13.63
C LEU A 23 -2.54 1.37 14.51
N THR A 24 -3.19 0.37 15.11
CA THR A 24 -4.34 0.58 16.00
C THR A 24 -3.91 1.35 17.24
N ASP A 25 -2.79 0.95 17.87
CA ASP A 25 -2.24 1.64 19.03
C ASP A 25 -1.86 3.09 18.69
N SER A 26 -1.19 3.32 17.55
CA SER A 26 -0.85 4.66 17.09
C SER A 26 -2.09 5.54 16.87
N THR A 27 -3.13 4.98 16.26
CA THR A 27 -4.40 5.68 16.01
C THR A 27 -5.12 6.02 17.32
N LEU A 28 -5.10 5.13 18.32
CA LEU A 28 -5.70 5.37 19.62
C LEU A 28 -4.97 6.50 20.36
N LEU A 29 -3.63 6.50 20.34
CA LEU A 29 -2.82 7.57 20.90
C LEU A 29 -3.10 8.92 20.24
N ASP A 30 -3.14 8.97 18.90
CA ASP A 30 -3.44 10.19 18.14
C ASP A 30 -4.85 10.74 18.42
N SER A 31 -5.80 9.84 18.73
CA SER A 31 -7.18 10.22 19.10
C SER A 31 -7.33 10.70 20.56
N GLY A 32 -6.26 10.64 21.37
CA GLY A 32 -6.30 10.95 22.80
C GLY A 32 -7.05 9.91 23.64
N SER A 33 -7.22 8.69 23.13
CA SER A 33 -7.88 7.60 23.84
C SER A 33 -6.86 6.83 24.69
N GLU A 34 -7.12 6.76 25.99
CA GLU A 34 -6.34 5.95 26.94
C GLU A 34 -6.71 4.45 26.92
N ASN A 35 -7.62 4.04 26.02
CA ASN A 35 -8.05 2.66 25.89
C ASN A 35 -7.09 1.86 25.02
N ASN A 36 -6.86 0.60 25.39
CA ASN A 36 -6.10 -0.35 24.58
C ASN A 36 -7.05 -1.16 23.68
N ALA A 37 -6.58 -1.47 22.46
CA ALA A 37 -7.28 -2.42 21.60
C ALA A 37 -7.23 -3.83 22.18
N THR A 38 -8.36 -4.54 22.14
CA THR A 38 -8.39 -5.93 22.60
C THR A 38 -7.73 -6.85 21.57
N PRO A 39 -7.12 -7.97 21.98
CA PRO A 39 -6.59 -8.96 21.04
C PRO A 39 -7.64 -9.48 20.05
N GLN A 40 -8.89 -9.59 20.50
CA GLN A 40 -10.03 -10.00 19.66
C GLN A 40 -10.34 -8.97 18.59
N PHE A 41 -10.31 -7.67 18.92
CA PHE A 41 -10.50 -6.60 17.95
C PHE A 41 -9.38 -6.61 16.90
N ILE A 42 -8.11 -6.70 17.34
CA ILE A 42 -6.95 -6.76 16.43
C ILE A 42 -7.05 -8.00 15.52
N GLY A 43 -7.43 -9.16 16.07
CA GLY A 43 -7.65 -10.37 15.30
C GLY A 43 -8.76 -10.23 14.25
N ALA A 44 -9.92 -9.67 14.63
CA ALA A 44 -11.02 -9.43 13.70
C ALA A 44 -10.65 -8.42 12.61
N LEU A 45 -9.95 -7.33 12.96
CA LEU A 45 -9.46 -6.35 11.99
C LEU A 45 -8.42 -6.96 11.05
N THR A 46 -7.58 -7.87 11.54
CA THR A 46 -6.63 -8.62 10.70
C THR A 46 -7.32 -9.45 9.64
N GLU A 47 -8.35 -10.22 10.00
CA GLU A 47 -9.11 -11.01 9.02
C GLU A 47 -9.88 -10.12 8.03
N LEU A 48 -10.41 -8.99 8.49
CA LEU A 48 -11.06 -8.02 7.61
C LEU A 48 -10.08 -7.46 6.57
N VAL A 49 -8.89 -7.01 7.01
CA VAL A 49 -7.86 -6.46 6.11
C VAL A 49 -7.32 -7.55 5.17
N TRP A 50 -7.13 -8.78 5.66
CA TRP A 50 -6.74 -9.91 4.83
C TRP A 50 -7.72 -10.15 3.67
N ALA A 51 -9.02 -10.20 3.99
CA ALA A 51 -10.07 -10.33 2.97
C ALA A 51 -10.09 -9.14 2.00
N GLN A 52 -9.87 -7.92 2.50
CA GLN A 52 -9.82 -6.72 1.68
C GLN A 52 -8.61 -6.74 0.72
N ILE A 53 -7.45 -7.23 1.15
CA ILE A 53 -6.27 -7.39 0.29
C ILE A 53 -6.58 -8.37 -0.85
N ALA A 54 -7.23 -9.51 -0.56
CA ALA A 54 -7.61 -10.48 -1.58
C ALA A 54 -8.55 -9.90 -2.63
N ASN A 55 -9.56 -9.13 -2.21
CA ASN A 55 -10.47 -8.45 -3.13
C ASN A 55 -9.73 -7.38 -3.96
N THR A 56 -8.90 -6.57 -3.30
CA THR A 56 -8.12 -5.50 -3.95
C THR A 56 -7.17 -6.08 -5.00
N ALA A 57 -6.45 -7.16 -4.69
CA ALA A 57 -5.54 -7.79 -5.64
C ALA A 57 -6.26 -8.29 -6.90
N LYS A 58 -7.44 -8.90 -6.73
CA LYS A 58 -8.27 -9.39 -7.85
C LYS A 58 -8.79 -8.24 -8.71
N ASP A 59 -9.22 -7.15 -8.09
CA ASP A 59 -9.69 -5.96 -8.82
C ASP A 59 -8.56 -5.33 -9.61
N LEU A 60 -7.38 -5.14 -9.00
CA LEU A 60 -6.20 -4.58 -9.68
C LEU A 60 -5.75 -5.44 -10.86
N GLU A 61 -5.69 -6.77 -10.71
CA GLU A 61 -5.40 -7.68 -11.82
C GLU A 61 -6.42 -7.53 -12.95
N SER A 62 -7.71 -7.46 -12.61
CA SER A 62 -8.79 -7.32 -13.57
C SER A 62 -8.73 -5.99 -14.33
N PHE A 63 -8.38 -4.90 -13.65
CA PHE A 63 -8.22 -3.58 -14.28
C PHE A 63 -7.04 -3.54 -15.24
N ALA A 64 -5.87 -4.05 -14.82
CA ALA A 64 -4.70 -4.13 -15.69
C ALA A 64 -5.00 -4.98 -16.94
N LYS A 65 -5.64 -6.15 -16.75
CA LYS A 65 -6.03 -7.05 -17.84
C LYS A 65 -7.05 -6.41 -18.79
N HIS A 66 -8.03 -5.67 -18.27
CA HIS A 66 -9.02 -4.95 -19.08
C HIS A 66 -8.36 -3.92 -20.00
N ALA A 67 -7.26 -3.30 -19.55
CA ALA A 67 -6.44 -2.38 -20.35
C ALA A 67 -5.38 -3.08 -21.23
N GLY A 68 -5.41 -4.42 -21.35
CA GLY A 68 -4.46 -5.19 -22.14
C GLY A 68 -3.04 -5.26 -21.56
N ARG A 69 -2.87 -4.94 -20.27
CA ARG A 69 -1.59 -4.94 -19.57
C ARG A 69 -1.44 -6.17 -18.68
N THR A 70 -0.19 -6.57 -18.45
CA THR A 70 0.19 -7.60 -17.47
C THR A 70 0.83 -7.00 -16.21
N GLN A 71 1.14 -5.70 -16.23
CA GLN A 71 1.69 -4.97 -15.10
C GLN A 71 0.68 -3.93 -14.63
N ILE A 72 0.42 -3.94 -13.32
CA ILE A 72 -0.43 -2.96 -12.62
C ILE A 72 0.31 -1.61 -12.58
N ASN A 73 -0.42 -0.52 -12.82
CA ASN A 73 0.10 0.84 -12.75
C ASN A 73 -0.77 1.72 -11.82
N THR A 74 -0.44 3.03 -11.75
CA THR A 74 -1.19 3.98 -10.91
C THR A 74 -2.66 4.11 -11.30
N ASP A 75 -2.99 3.95 -12.58
CA ASP A 75 -4.36 4.15 -13.07
C ASP A 75 -5.30 3.05 -12.56
N ASP A 76 -4.81 1.83 -12.38
CA ASP A 76 -5.56 0.72 -11.78
C ASP A 76 -5.90 1.00 -10.31
N VAL A 77 -4.94 1.56 -9.57
CA VAL A 77 -5.13 1.94 -8.15
C VAL A 77 -6.10 3.12 -8.04
N MET A 78 -6.00 4.10 -8.96
CA MET A 78 -6.96 5.20 -9.01
C MET A 78 -8.38 4.68 -9.26
N LEU A 79 -8.54 3.72 -10.18
CA LEU A 79 -9.85 3.13 -10.46
C LEU A 79 -10.44 2.39 -9.26
N LEU A 80 -9.62 1.79 -8.40
CA LEU A 80 -10.05 1.18 -7.14
C LEU A 80 -10.74 2.20 -6.22
N SER A 81 -10.23 3.44 -6.18
CA SER A 81 -10.71 4.51 -5.28
C SER A 81 -12.00 5.21 -5.73
N ARG A 82 -12.48 4.96 -6.96
CA ARG A 82 -13.58 5.68 -7.63
C ARG A 82 -14.92 5.76 -6.87
N ARG A 83 -15.13 4.91 -5.86
CA ARG A 83 -16.37 4.87 -5.06
C ARG A 83 -16.25 5.63 -3.74
N ASN A 84 -15.08 6.20 -3.45
CA ASN A 84 -14.79 6.96 -2.26
C ASN A 84 -14.02 8.22 -2.66
N GLU A 85 -14.76 9.31 -2.90
CA GLU A 85 -14.24 10.59 -3.38
C GLU A 85 -13.13 11.16 -2.47
N GLY A 86 -13.26 10.97 -1.16
CA GLY A 86 -12.24 11.39 -0.19
C GLY A 86 -10.94 10.62 -0.35
N LEU A 87 -11.03 9.29 -0.48
CA LEU A 87 -9.86 8.44 -0.75
C LEU A 87 -9.24 8.75 -2.11
N GLU A 88 -10.06 8.95 -3.14
CA GLU A 88 -9.60 9.31 -4.48
C GLU A 88 -8.80 10.61 -4.44
N THR A 89 -9.31 11.65 -3.79
CA THR A 89 -8.61 12.94 -3.64
C THR A 89 -7.24 12.77 -2.97
N LEU A 90 -7.20 12.04 -1.84
CA LEU A 90 -5.98 11.79 -1.09
C LEU A 90 -4.94 11.05 -1.95
N LEU A 91 -5.36 10.01 -2.68
CA LEU A 91 -4.47 9.25 -3.56
C LEU A 91 -3.99 10.07 -4.76
N GLN A 92 -4.85 10.91 -5.35
CA GLN A 92 -4.46 11.82 -6.42
C GLN A 92 -3.34 12.76 -5.97
N ASP A 93 -3.47 13.35 -4.78
CA ASP A 93 -2.46 14.26 -4.24
C ASP A 93 -1.15 13.53 -3.94
N TYR A 94 -1.23 12.33 -3.37
CA TYR A 94 -0.06 11.47 -3.18
C TYR A 94 0.65 11.13 -4.49
N VAL A 95 -0.09 10.80 -5.55
CA VAL A 95 0.49 10.50 -6.88
C VAL A 95 1.13 11.74 -7.51
N LYS A 96 0.53 12.93 -7.35
CA LYS A 96 1.14 14.19 -7.83
C LYS A 96 2.49 14.43 -7.18
N GLU A 97 2.57 14.20 -5.87
CA GLU A 97 3.80 14.38 -5.10
C GLU A 97 4.87 13.36 -5.47
N LEU A 98 4.51 12.07 -5.55
CA LEU A 98 5.43 11.02 -5.99
C LEU A 98 6.01 11.29 -7.39
N ARG A 99 5.20 11.85 -8.30
CA ARG A 99 5.66 12.27 -9.64
C ARG A 99 6.60 13.46 -9.59
N ARG A 100 6.45 14.39 -8.62
CA ARG A 100 7.35 15.52 -8.40
C ARG A 100 8.72 15.03 -7.93
N GLU A 101 8.73 14.18 -6.91
CA GLU A 101 9.98 13.60 -6.35
C GLU A 101 10.76 12.80 -7.39
N ASN A 102 10.08 11.98 -8.20
CA ASN A 102 10.72 11.21 -9.28
C ASN A 102 11.33 12.08 -10.38
N ARG A 103 10.77 13.26 -10.66
CA ARG A 103 11.38 14.21 -11.60
C ARG A 103 12.62 14.86 -11.00
N GLU A 104 12.58 15.22 -9.72
CA GLU A 104 13.70 15.85 -9.02
C GLU A 104 14.89 14.90 -8.89
N SER A 105 14.65 13.62 -8.58
CA SER A 105 15.71 12.60 -8.53
C SER A 105 16.33 12.35 -9.91
N ALA A 106 15.54 12.36 -10.99
CA ALA A 106 16.04 12.23 -12.36
C ALA A 106 16.90 13.42 -12.81
N THR A 107 16.61 14.63 -12.32
CA THR A 107 17.42 15.83 -12.64
C THR A 107 18.76 15.91 -11.90
N LYS A 108 18.94 15.17 -10.79
CA LYS A 108 20.17 15.15 -9.96
C LYS A 108 21.18 14.06 -10.37
N GLY A 109 21.20 13.65 -11.64
CA GLY A 109 22.12 12.63 -12.19
C GLY A 109 23.60 12.85 -11.86
N PRO A 110 24.45 11.79 -11.94
CA PRO A 110 25.71 11.69 -11.21
C PRO A 110 26.64 12.87 -11.49
N LEU A 111 27.14 13.48 -10.41
CA LEU A 111 28.20 14.49 -10.44
C LEU A 111 29.34 13.98 -11.34
N LYS A 112 29.45 14.57 -12.53
CA LYS A 112 30.49 14.27 -13.52
C LYS A 112 31.85 14.49 -12.85
N GLY A 113 32.48 13.41 -12.42
CA GLY A 113 33.81 13.42 -11.82
C GLY A 113 34.75 14.18 -12.76
N LYS A 114 35.27 15.31 -12.29
CA LYS A 114 36.27 16.09 -13.02
C LYS A 114 37.49 15.18 -13.20
N GLY A 115 37.71 14.72 -14.43
CA GLY A 115 38.93 14.04 -14.82
C GLY A 115 40.12 14.94 -14.52
N VAL A 116 40.96 14.51 -13.58
CA VAL A 116 42.30 15.07 -13.39
C VAL A 116 43.10 14.68 -14.64
N ARG A 117 43.34 15.66 -15.51
CA ARG A 117 44.22 15.51 -16.67
C ARG A 117 45.66 15.72 -16.24
N LYS A 118 46.47 14.69 -16.53
CA LYS A 118 47.95 14.63 -16.62
C LYS A 118 48.76 14.95 -15.38
#